data_AF-A0A7C3IWE3-F1
#
_entry.id   AF-A0A7C3IWE3-F1
#
_cell.length_a   1.000
_cell.length_b   1.000
_cell.length_c   1.000
_cell.angle_alpha   90.00
_cell.angle_beta   90.00
_cell.angle_gamma   90.00
#
_symmetry.space_group_name_H-M   'P 1'
#
loop_
_entity.id
_entity.type
_entity.pdbx_description
1 polymer ?
#
loop_
_entity_poly.entity_id
_entity_poly.type
_entity_poly.pdbx_seq_one_letter_code
_entity_poly.pdbx_strand_id
1 'polypeptide(L)'
;MMKYITKDCLFHKYIKGFGMKAFYITILITITFLTSINASYSQFQNYLLEENKLSSSYYQLQYDDNIFPKTLYQYIALWLSGDNIQADENLHVNQWLDKSLNRLLAIQIKPSRMPEYKKDGINGFPSLKFEGNTNFGDEDIITLNYNQLITTNLEFEDNTKKTLSIVFYCEELNRKQVIFEAGGAVSGFSIYIDPPDNIYFGMYKEWKKEFLKYKISPGLHLAQLEYDGSKFRGILDGFATDYKNFPGIICDLSLTGIGGSSTGTRFHDFATGVTCGYHFSGLISEIILMNDCNSSSSSKTVYDFLDKKYNIKGSYPYNWSKSTEPDDIDETESENQILKINNNNNEISLSVLLQYDDRCKIEIFDINGRLIKELFDGELKANFEYNFNINSTANITGIYFARLKGEKTILSKQFTVVK
;
A
#
# COMPACT_ATOMS: atom_id res chain seq x y z
N MET A 1 79.42 -25.13 -9.27
CA MET A 1 80.17 -24.48 -8.17
C MET A 1 80.61 -23.11 -8.68
N MET A 2 80.48 -22.04 -7.87
CA MET A 2 80.67 -20.58 -8.13
C MET A 2 79.37 -19.82 -8.42
N LYS A 3 78.74 -19.21 -7.40
CA LYS A 3 79.01 -17.90 -6.72
C LYS A 3 78.72 -16.70 -7.61
N TYR A 4 77.52 -16.13 -7.47
CA TYR A 4 77.21 -14.74 -7.81
C TYR A 4 77.21 -13.88 -6.55
N ILE A 5 77.88 -12.73 -6.67
CA ILE A 5 78.06 -11.68 -5.66
C ILE A 5 77.00 -10.59 -5.89
N THR A 6 76.57 -10.03 -4.77
CA THR A 6 75.61 -8.95 -4.49
C THR A 6 75.84 -7.62 -5.22
N LYS A 7 74.74 -6.89 -5.43
CA LYS A 7 74.73 -5.42 -5.27
C LYS A 7 73.33 -4.89 -4.95
N ASP A 8 73.14 -4.52 -3.68
CA ASP A 8 72.14 -3.56 -3.23
C ASP A 8 72.48 -2.16 -3.75
N CYS A 9 71.49 -1.40 -4.20
CA CYS A 9 71.25 -0.01 -3.78
C CYS A 9 70.04 0.62 -4.47
N LEU A 10 69.27 1.35 -3.66
CA LEU A 10 68.44 2.52 -4.00
C LEU A 10 67.15 2.28 -4.78
N PHE A 11 66.01 2.15 -4.07
CA PHE A 11 64.79 2.90 -4.41
C PHE A 11 63.86 2.98 -3.18
N HIS A 12 64.09 3.99 -2.33
CA HIS A 12 63.17 4.39 -1.26
C HIS A 12 63.02 5.90 -1.27
N LYS A 13 62.15 6.41 -2.14
CA LYS A 13 61.46 7.71 -2.05
C LYS A 13 60.49 7.85 -3.22
N TYR A 14 59.31 8.41 -2.95
CA TYR A 14 58.16 8.68 -3.85
C TYR A 14 56.99 7.68 -3.86
N ILE A 15 56.35 7.46 -2.69
CA ILE A 15 54.91 7.18 -2.66
C ILE A 15 54.27 7.93 -1.47
N LYS A 16 54.04 9.23 -1.63
CA LYS A 16 53.04 10.01 -0.86
C LYS A 16 52.58 11.16 -1.76
N GLY A 17 51.45 10.98 -2.45
CA GLY A 17 50.85 12.06 -3.25
C GLY A 17 49.88 11.64 -4.36
N PHE A 18 49.90 10.38 -4.81
CA PHE A 18 49.12 9.95 -5.98
C PHE A 18 47.75 9.31 -5.66
N GLY A 19 47.49 8.89 -4.41
CA GLY A 19 46.28 8.13 -4.05
C GLY A 19 44.97 8.93 -4.04
N MET A 20 44.98 10.19 -3.62
CA MET A 20 43.74 10.98 -3.49
C MET A 20 43.21 11.55 -4.82
N LYS A 21 44.10 11.90 -5.75
CA LYS A 21 43.69 12.46 -7.06
C LYS A 21 43.08 11.40 -7.96
N ALA A 22 43.62 10.17 -7.95
CA ALA A 22 43.04 9.05 -8.69
C ALA A 22 41.63 8.70 -8.18
N PHE A 23 41.43 8.71 -6.86
CA PHE A 23 40.13 8.40 -6.25
C PHE A 23 39.05 9.45 -6.58
N TYR A 24 39.41 10.75 -6.54
CA TYR A 24 38.50 11.83 -6.94
C TYR A 24 38.15 11.79 -8.43
N ILE A 25 39.11 11.45 -9.30
CA ILE A 25 38.87 11.33 -10.75
C ILE A 25 37.94 10.16 -11.05
N THR A 26 38.10 9.02 -10.38
CA THR A 26 37.19 7.86 -10.56
C THR A 26 35.75 8.21 -10.13
N ILE A 27 35.56 8.85 -8.97
CA ILE A 27 34.23 9.26 -8.49
C ILE A 27 33.60 10.29 -9.44
N LEU A 28 34.37 11.27 -9.92
CA LEU A 28 33.87 12.26 -10.87
C LEU A 28 33.46 11.60 -12.20
N ILE A 29 34.26 10.66 -12.72
CA ILE A 29 33.93 9.91 -13.94
C ILE A 29 32.65 9.08 -13.74
N THR A 30 32.48 8.40 -12.61
CA THR A 30 31.27 7.61 -12.33
C THR A 30 30.01 8.49 -12.21
N ILE A 31 30.10 9.64 -11.54
CA ILE A 31 28.98 10.59 -11.43
C ILE A 31 28.65 11.19 -12.80
N THR A 32 29.65 11.53 -13.61
CA THR A 32 29.45 12.08 -14.96
C THR A 32 28.86 11.03 -15.92
N PHE A 33 29.19 9.75 -15.73
CA PHE A 33 28.62 8.64 -16.51
C PHE A 33 27.16 8.36 -16.12
N LEU A 34 26.79 8.47 -14.84
CA LEU A 34 25.39 8.33 -14.42
C LEU A 34 24.51 9.52 -14.85
N THR A 35 25.04 10.75 -14.78
CA THR A 35 24.30 11.93 -15.24
C THR A 35 24.17 11.94 -16.77
N SER A 36 25.19 11.46 -17.50
CA SER A 36 25.09 11.32 -18.95
C SER A 36 24.06 10.25 -19.37
N ILE A 37 23.95 9.12 -18.67
CA ILE A 37 22.92 8.11 -18.97
C ILE A 37 21.50 8.66 -18.75
N ASN A 38 21.27 9.41 -17.67
CA ASN A 38 19.96 10.02 -17.41
C ASN A 38 19.64 11.17 -18.39
N ALA A 39 20.64 11.98 -18.75
CA ALA A 39 20.50 13.02 -19.76
C ALA A 39 20.25 12.42 -21.15
N SER A 40 20.94 11.33 -21.51
CA SER A 40 20.73 10.59 -22.75
C SER A 40 19.35 9.91 -22.80
N TYR A 41 18.83 9.43 -21.68
CA TYR A 41 17.46 8.89 -21.61
C TYR A 41 16.41 9.97 -21.83
N SER A 42 16.56 11.14 -21.20
CA SER A 42 15.66 12.28 -21.40
C SER A 42 15.79 12.88 -22.80
N GLN A 43 17.00 12.94 -23.37
CA GLN A 43 17.23 13.38 -24.75
C GLN A 43 16.68 12.37 -25.76
N PHE A 44 16.73 11.07 -25.49
CA PHE A 44 16.14 10.04 -26.35
C PHE A 44 14.61 10.10 -26.32
N GLN A 45 14.00 10.29 -25.15
CA GLN A 45 12.55 10.54 -25.02
C GLN A 45 12.13 11.80 -25.80
N ASN A 46 12.88 12.90 -25.67
CA ASN A 46 12.60 14.14 -26.40
C ASN A 46 12.85 14.01 -27.91
N TYR A 47 13.89 13.29 -28.34
CA TYR A 47 14.17 13.01 -29.75
C TYR A 47 13.03 12.19 -30.40
N LEU A 48 12.47 11.21 -29.66
CA LEU A 48 11.32 10.43 -30.12
C LEU A 48 10.04 11.27 -30.21
N LEU A 49 9.90 12.31 -29.38
CA LEU A 49 8.76 13.25 -29.41
C LEU A 49 8.91 14.33 -30.51
N GLU A 50 10.12 14.80 -30.81
CA GLU A 50 10.37 15.87 -31.78
C GLU A 50 10.31 15.40 -33.24
N GLU A 51 10.61 14.14 -33.55
CA GLU A 51 10.66 13.68 -34.95
C GLU A 51 9.28 13.43 -35.62
N ASN A 52 8.13 13.63 -34.95
CA ASN A 52 6.78 13.44 -35.55
C ASN A 52 6.58 12.11 -36.31
N LYS A 53 7.43 11.10 -36.07
CA LYS A 53 7.40 9.78 -36.73
C LYS A 53 6.58 8.74 -35.97
N LEU A 54 6.00 9.12 -34.84
CA LEU A 54 5.14 8.25 -34.06
C LEU A 54 3.74 8.85 -34.05
N SER A 55 2.84 8.22 -34.81
CA SER A 55 1.42 8.44 -34.60
C SER A 55 1.10 8.05 -33.15
N SER A 56 0.23 8.81 -32.50
CA SER A 56 -0.22 8.67 -31.10
C SER A 56 -0.93 7.34 -30.76
N SER A 57 -0.75 6.30 -31.56
CA SER A 57 -1.09 4.93 -31.18
C SER A 57 -0.16 4.48 -30.04
N TYR A 58 -0.71 4.50 -28.83
CA TYR A 58 -0.19 3.91 -27.59
C TYR A 58 0.82 2.78 -27.82
N TYR A 59 2.11 3.07 -27.70
CA TYR A 59 3.07 2.03 -27.35
C TYR A 59 2.86 1.72 -25.87
N GLN A 60 1.99 0.75 -25.59
CA GLN A 60 2.11 0.02 -24.34
C GLN A 60 3.41 -0.75 -24.42
N LEU A 61 4.42 -0.32 -23.66
CA LEU A 61 5.57 -1.18 -23.35
C LEU A 61 4.97 -2.48 -22.81
N GLN A 62 5.07 -3.55 -23.62
CA GLN A 62 4.70 -4.89 -23.19
C GLN A 62 5.76 -5.30 -22.18
N TYR A 63 5.56 -4.90 -20.92
CA TYR A 63 6.34 -5.43 -19.83
C TYR A 63 6.14 -6.94 -19.85
N ASP A 64 7.22 -7.69 -19.62
CA ASP A 64 7.02 -9.07 -19.21
C ASP A 64 6.36 -9.00 -17.83
N ASP A 65 5.03 -9.11 -17.79
CA ASP A 65 4.31 -8.91 -16.53
C ASP A 65 4.59 -10.03 -15.52
N ASN A 66 5.45 -11.00 -15.83
CA ASN A 66 6.03 -11.94 -14.86
C ASN A 66 7.22 -11.34 -14.09
N ILE A 67 7.71 -10.17 -14.50
CA ILE A 67 8.82 -9.47 -13.85
C ILE A 67 8.26 -8.34 -13.01
N PHE A 68 8.45 -8.44 -11.71
CA PHE A 68 8.10 -7.36 -10.79
C PHE A 68 8.86 -6.07 -11.14
N PRO A 69 8.19 -4.92 -11.30
CA PRO A 69 8.86 -3.69 -11.72
C PRO A 69 9.93 -3.23 -10.73
N LYS A 70 11.18 -3.15 -11.21
CA LYS A 70 12.35 -2.76 -10.40
C LYS A 70 12.21 -1.38 -9.75
N THR A 71 11.47 -0.47 -10.38
CA THR A 71 11.19 0.87 -9.85
C THR A 71 10.42 0.85 -8.53
N LEU A 72 9.68 -0.23 -8.25
CA LEU A 72 8.91 -0.37 -7.02
C LEU A 72 9.70 -0.98 -5.85
N TYR A 73 10.88 -1.58 -6.10
CA TYR A 73 11.66 -2.24 -5.05
C TYR A 73 12.03 -1.31 -3.89
N GLN A 74 12.22 -0.02 -4.16
CA GLN A 74 12.55 0.98 -3.14
C GLN A 74 11.41 1.25 -2.15
N TYR A 75 10.18 0.89 -2.50
CA TYR A 75 9.00 1.06 -1.65
C TYR A 75 8.62 -0.22 -0.90
N ILE A 76 9.22 -1.36 -1.24
CA ILE A 76 8.93 -2.63 -0.57
C ILE A 76 9.58 -2.61 0.82
N ALA A 77 8.74 -2.75 1.85
CA ALA A 77 9.16 -2.94 3.23
C ALA A 77 9.50 -4.41 3.51
N LEU A 78 8.69 -5.33 2.98
CA LEU A 78 8.84 -6.77 3.14
C LEU A 78 8.35 -7.47 1.88
N TRP A 79 9.10 -8.47 1.40
CA TRP A 79 8.69 -9.35 0.33
C TRP A 79 9.06 -10.80 0.64
N LEU A 80 8.10 -11.56 1.15
CA LEU A 80 8.23 -12.99 1.36
C LEU A 80 7.64 -13.72 0.16
N SER A 81 8.53 -14.32 -0.64
CA SER A 81 8.18 -14.98 -1.90
C SER A 81 8.29 -16.47 -1.78
N GLY A 82 7.32 -17.20 -2.33
CA GLY A 82 7.36 -18.66 -2.42
C GLY A 82 8.64 -19.17 -3.09
N ASP A 83 9.13 -18.44 -4.10
CA ASP A 83 10.35 -18.76 -4.84
C ASP A 83 11.64 -18.61 -3.99
N ASN A 84 11.53 -18.07 -2.78
CA ASN A 84 12.65 -17.80 -1.88
C ASN A 84 12.49 -18.47 -0.50
N ILE A 85 11.78 -19.61 -0.47
CA ILE A 85 11.65 -20.45 0.72
C ILE A 85 12.86 -21.38 0.84
N GLN A 86 13.40 -21.50 2.05
CA GLN A 86 14.45 -22.47 2.37
C GLN A 86 13.90 -23.47 3.38
N ALA A 87 13.81 -24.74 2.97
CA ALA A 87 13.33 -25.83 3.81
C ALA A 87 14.47 -26.78 4.20
N ASP A 88 14.30 -27.50 5.30
CA ASP A 88 15.17 -28.60 5.69
C ASP A 88 14.89 -29.89 4.87
N GLU A 89 15.58 -30.98 5.21
CA GLU A 89 15.42 -32.29 4.54
C GLU A 89 14.01 -32.89 4.70
N ASN A 90 13.26 -32.46 5.72
CA ASN A 90 11.89 -32.89 5.99
C ASN A 90 10.85 -31.90 5.46
N LEU A 91 11.27 -30.95 4.60
CA LEU A 91 10.45 -29.88 4.07
C LEU A 91 9.94 -28.89 5.13
N HIS A 92 10.45 -28.90 6.36
CA HIS A 92 10.08 -27.89 7.35
C HIS A 92 10.83 -26.59 7.10
N VAL A 93 10.14 -25.47 7.33
CA VAL A 93 10.69 -24.14 7.07
C VAL A 93 10.90 -23.41 8.39
N ASN A 94 12.17 -23.28 8.77
CA ASN A 94 12.58 -22.50 9.92
C ASN A 94 12.88 -21.03 9.56
N GLN A 95 12.99 -20.70 8.28
CA GLN A 95 13.29 -19.35 7.81
C GLN A 95 12.65 -19.03 6.46
N TRP A 96 12.12 -17.82 6.32
CA TRP A 96 11.63 -17.27 5.06
C TRP A 96 12.31 -15.93 4.80
N LEU A 97 13.18 -15.91 3.79
CA LEU A 97 14.05 -14.77 3.51
C LEU A 97 13.31 -13.69 2.70
N ASP A 98 13.40 -12.46 3.18
CA ASP A 98 12.91 -11.28 2.48
C ASP A 98 13.70 -11.02 1.19
N LYS A 99 12.98 -10.96 0.07
CA LYS A 99 13.49 -10.66 -1.28
C LYS A 99 13.65 -9.15 -1.52
N SER A 100 13.12 -8.31 -0.62
CA SER A 100 13.30 -6.86 -0.68
C SER A 100 14.75 -6.43 -0.43
N LEU A 101 15.02 -5.14 -0.58
CA LEU A 101 16.33 -4.57 -0.25
C LEU A 101 16.60 -4.54 1.27
N ASN A 102 15.58 -4.76 2.11
CA ASN A 102 15.70 -4.67 3.57
C ASN A 102 16.22 -5.97 4.21
N ARG A 103 16.17 -7.10 3.49
CA ARG A 103 16.72 -8.40 3.92
C ARG A 103 16.25 -8.83 5.31
N LEU A 104 14.98 -8.61 5.60
CA LEU A 104 14.36 -9.11 6.82
C LEU A 104 14.34 -10.65 6.82
N LEU A 105 14.33 -11.24 8.01
CA LEU A 105 14.33 -12.69 8.17
C LEU A 105 13.15 -13.11 9.03
N ALA A 106 12.18 -13.77 8.40
CA ALA A 106 11.08 -14.37 9.12
C ALA A 106 11.55 -15.74 9.64
N ILE A 107 11.38 -16.01 10.94
CA ILE A 107 11.94 -17.17 11.62
C ILE A 107 10.90 -17.96 12.40
N GLN A 108 11.13 -19.27 12.49
CA GLN A 108 10.53 -20.16 13.46
C GLN A 108 11.63 -21.05 14.05
N ILE A 109 11.81 -21.00 15.37
CA ILE A 109 12.89 -21.70 16.06
C ILE A 109 12.44 -23.02 16.68
N LYS A 110 11.13 -23.22 16.87
CA LYS A 110 10.57 -24.44 17.45
C LYS A 110 10.20 -25.41 16.33
N PRO A 111 10.82 -26.60 16.24
CA PRO A 111 10.56 -27.55 15.16
C PRO A 111 9.10 -27.93 15.00
N SER A 112 8.35 -28.10 16.10
CA SER A 112 6.93 -28.48 16.04
C SER A 112 5.98 -27.37 15.61
N ARG A 113 6.50 -26.17 15.29
CA ARG A 113 5.74 -25.02 14.81
C ARG A 113 6.17 -24.57 13.40
N MET A 114 7.08 -25.31 12.78
CA MET A 114 7.61 -24.95 11.47
C MET A 114 6.58 -25.33 10.39
N PRO A 115 6.13 -24.39 9.55
CA PRO A 115 5.29 -24.75 8.42
C PRO A 115 6.06 -25.61 7.42
N GLU A 116 5.32 -26.31 6.56
CA GLU A 116 5.88 -27.19 5.54
C GLU A 116 6.04 -26.45 4.19
N TYR A 117 7.14 -26.67 3.51
CA TYR A 117 7.36 -26.22 2.15
C TYR A 117 6.64 -27.09 1.13
N LYS A 118 5.79 -26.47 0.31
CA LYS A 118 5.14 -27.12 -0.83
C LYS A 118 5.70 -26.55 -2.12
N LYS A 119 6.49 -27.36 -2.83
CA LYS A 119 7.08 -26.96 -4.12
C LYS A 119 6.01 -26.66 -5.18
N ASP A 120 4.97 -27.49 -5.25
CA ASP A 120 3.87 -27.38 -6.20
C ASP A 120 2.59 -26.94 -5.46
N GLY A 121 2.66 -25.77 -4.80
CA GLY A 121 1.56 -25.21 -4.01
C GLY A 121 0.51 -24.51 -4.87
N ILE A 122 0.22 -23.24 -4.56
CA ILE A 122 -0.85 -22.49 -5.23
C ILE A 122 -0.56 -22.38 -6.74
N ASN A 123 -1.44 -22.98 -7.55
CA ASN A 123 -1.33 -23.01 -9.02
C ASN A 123 0.05 -23.45 -9.52
N GLY A 124 0.68 -24.40 -8.83
CA GLY A 124 1.98 -24.97 -9.19
C GLY A 124 3.18 -24.13 -8.76
N PHE A 125 2.97 -23.02 -8.04
CA PHE A 125 4.06 -22.21 -7.49
C PHE A 125 4.40 -22.62 -6.06
N PRO A 126 5.67 -22.44 -5.64
CA PRO A 126 6.08 -22.78 -4.30
C PRO A 126 5.33 -21.98 -3.23
N SER A 127 5.04 -22.61 -2.09
CA SER A 127 4.21 -22.05 -1.01
C SER A 127 4.60 -22.60 0.36
N LEU A 128 4.24 -21.89 1.44
CA LEU A 128 4.27 -22.42 2.80
C LEU A 128 2.89 -22.95 3.20
N LYS A 129 2.86 -24.18 3.69
CA LYS A 129 1.70 -24.86 4.25
C LYS A 129 1.70 -24.71 5.76
N PHE A 130 0.62 -24.16 6.28
CA PHE A 130 0.29 -24.13 7.69
C PHE A 130 -0.82 -25.16 7.94
N GLU A 131 -0.62 -26.03 8.93
CA GLU A 131 -1.58 -27.07 9.29
C GLU A 131 -2.68 -26.55 10.22
N GLY A 132 -2.51 -25.34 10.74
CA GLY A 132 -3.49 -24.70 11.61
C GLY A 132 -3.69 -25.40 12.94
N ASN A 133 -2.73 -26.20 13.38
CA ASN A 133 -2.81 -26.92 14.65
C ASN A 133 -3.08 -25.95 15.81
N THR A 134 -4.09 -26.27 16.64
CA THR A 134 -4.46 -25.48 17.83
C THR A 134 -3.94 -26.10 19.11
N ASN A 135 -3.26 -27.25 19.04
CA ASN A 135 -2.66 -27.88 20.20
C ASN A 135 -1.53 -27.00 20.72
N PHE A 136 -1.66 -26.58 21.98
CA PHE A 136 -0.70 -25.68 22.59
C PHE A 136 0.73 -26.22 22.45
N GLY A 137 1.60 -25.43 21.83
CA GLY A 137 2.99 -25.77 21.56
C GLY A 137 3.29 -26.27 20.15
N ASP A 138 2.33 -26.77 19.39
CA ASP A 138 2.58 -27.35 18.06
C ASP A 138 1.94 -26.53 16.94
N GLU A 139 1.78 -25.24 17.19
CA GLU A 139 1.05 -24.35 16.32
C GLU A 139 1.95 -23.67 15.28
N ASP A 140 1.68 -23.92 14.00
CA ASP A 140 2.47 -23.35 12.91
C ASP A 140 2.36 -21.82 12.89
N ILE A 141 3.51 -21.16 12.89
CA ILE A 141 3.62 -19.71 12.77
C ILE A 141 5.05 -19.36 12.33
N ILE A 142 5.20 -18.32 11.53
CA ILE A 142 6.49 -17.68 11.30
C ILE A 142 6.42 -16.26 11.85
N THR A 143 7.51 -15.79 12.45
CA THR A 143 7.57 -14.47 13.06
C THR A 143 8.69 -13.61 12.49
N LEU A 144 8.47 -12.31 12.38
CA LEU A 144 9.54 -11.34 12.17
C LEU A 144 9.73 -10.51 13.44
N ASN A 145 10.99 -10.25 13.78
CA ASN A 145 11.32 -9.24 14.78
C ASN A 145 10.71 -7.89 14.39
N TYR A 146 10.36 -7.10 15.40
CA TYR A 146 9.88 -5.74 15.20
C TYR A 146 10.76 -4.98 14.19
N ASN A 147 10.10 -4.34 13.23
CA ASN A 147 10.76 -3.50 12.26
C ASN A 147 9.87 -2.31 11.90
N GLN A 148 10.43 -1.10 12.05
CA GLN A 148 9.73 0.16 11.75
C GLN A 148 9.27 0.31 10.29
N LEU A 149 9.88 -0.42 9.36
CA LEU A 149 9.45 -0.44 7.97
C LEU A 149 8.14 -1.22 7.79
N ILE A 150 7.85 -2.19 8.66
CA ILE A 150 6.63 -3.01 8.59
C ILE A 150 5.45 -2.27 9.24
N THR A 151 5.63 -1.76 10.46
CA THR A 151 4.56 -1.08 11.20
C THR A 151 4.60 0.42 10.93
N THR A 152 5.42 1.17 11.66
CA THR A 152 5.58 2.62 11.46
C THR A 152 6.90 3.10 12.05
N ASN A 153 7.37 4.26 11.59
CA ASN A 153 8.56 4.91 12.12
C ASN A 153 8.16 5.84 13.27
N LEU A 154 8.93 5.78 14.38
CA LEU A 154 8.80 6.67 15.55
C LEU A 154 8.85 8.16 15.17
N GLU A 155 9.47 8.51 14.04
CA GLU A 155 9.65 9.90 13.60
C GLU A 155 8.49 10.45 12.75
N PHE A 156 7.54 9.61 12.28
CA PHE A 156 6.49 10.01 11.33
C PHE A 156 5.11 9.43 11.68
N GLU A 157 4.68 9.58 12.93
CA GLU A 157 3.56 8.82 13.51
C GLU A 157 2.16 8.98 12.88
N ASP A 158 1.93 9.86 11.90
CA ASP A 158 0.55 10.10 11.40
C ASP A 158 0.40 10.16 9.86
N ASN A 159 1.35 9.67 9.05
CA ASN A 159 1.21 9.65 7.58
C ASN A 159 1.83 8.43 6.89
N THR A 160 2.08 7.34 7.63
CA THR A 160 2.65 6.14 7.02
C THR A 160 1.65 5.48 6.09
N LYS A 161 2.02 5.42 4.81
CA LYS A 161 1.27 4.69 3.80
C LYS A 161 1.63 3.22 3.84
N LYS A 162 0.64 2.35 3.64
CA LYS A 162 0.83 0.90 3.57
C LYS A 162 0.01 0.28 2.46
N THR A 163 0.64 -0.65 1.73
CA THR A 163 -0.06 -1.61 0.87
C THR A 163 0.44 -2.99 1.23
N LEU A 164 -0.42 -3.83 1.83
CA LEU A 164 -0.12 -5.23 2.13
C LEU A 164 -0.87 -6.09 1.13
N SER A 165 -0.19 -6.93 0.36
CA SER A 165 -0.81 -7.87 -0.60
C SER A 165 -0.39 -9.29 -0.25
N ILE A 166 -1.36 -10.21 -0.17
CA ILE A 166 -1.14 -11.61 0.23
C ILE A 166 -1.86 -12.54 -0.73
N VAL A 167 -1.14 -13.52 -1.25
CA VAL A 167 -1.70 -14.66 -1.98
C VAL A 167 -1.75 -15.86 -1.05
N PHE A 168 -2.95 -16.38 -0.83
CA PHE A 168 -3.17 -17.51 0.07
C PHE A 168 -4.25 -18.46 -0.47
N TYR A 169 -4.20 -19.70 0.01
CA TYR A 169 -5.24 -20.70 -0.19
C TYR A 169 -5.75 -21.11 1.18
N CYS A 170 -7.03 -20.92 1.47
CA CYS A 170 -7.63 -21.32 2.74
C CYS A 170 -8.38 -22.65 2.60
N GLU A 171 -8.16 -23.59 3.52
CA GLU A 171 -8.80 -24.91 3.51
C GLU A 171 -10.08 -24.98 4.35
N GLU A 172 -10.12 -24.25 5.47
CA GLU A 172 -11.23 -24.30 6.43
C GLU A 172 -11.54 -22.92 7.02
N LEU A 173 -12.83 -22.66 7.23
CA LEU A 173 -13.36 -21.38 7.73
C LEU A 173 -14.11 -21.54 9.07
N ASN A 174 -13.98 -22.71 9.70
CA ASN A 174 -14.71 -23.10 10.91
C ASN A 174 -14.16 -22.47 12.21
N ARG A 175 -13.03 -21.77 12.15
CA ARG A 175 -12.39 -21.11 13.30
C ARG A 175 -11.71 -19.80 12.90
N LYS A 176 -11.44 -18.96 13.90
CA LYS A 176 -10.72 -17.70 13.72
C LYS A 176 -9.23 -17.97 13.48
N GLN A 177 -8.67 -17.37 12.44
CA GLN A 177 -7.31 -17.65 11.97
C GLN A 177 -6.65 -16.39 11.43
N VAL A 178 -5.41 -16.10 11.84
CA VAL A 178 -4.64 -14.93 11.39
C VAL A 178 -3.74 -15.34 10.24
N ILE A 179 -3.91 -14.68 9.09
CA ILE A 179 -3.03 -14.87 7.93
C ILE A 179 -1.78 -14.03 8.12
N PHE A 180 -1.97 -12.77 8.52
CA PHE A 180 -0.90 -11.82 8.79
C PHE A 180 -1.30 -10.82 9.87
N GLU A 181 -0.38 -10.50 10.76
CA GLU A 181 -0.47 -9.36 11.67
C GLU A 181 0.84 -8.60 11.69
N ALA A 182 0.75 -7.27 11.76
CA ALA A 182 1.86 -6.41 12.08
C ALA A 182 1.43 -5.37 13.11
N GLY A 183 2.21 -5.26 14.19
CA GLY A 183 1.84 -4.48 15.37
C GLY A 183 1.46 -5.38 16.53
N GLY A 184 1.04 -4.78 17.64
CA GLY A 184 0.72 -5.49 18.87
C GLY A 184 -0.69 -5.17 19.36
N ALA A 185 -0.91 -5.25 20.67
CA ALA A 185 -2.22 -4.91 21.22
C ALA A 185 -2.53 -3.39 21.17
N VAL A 186 -1.54 -2.52 20.95
CA VAL A 186 -1.70 -1.07 20.99
C VAL A 186 -1.99 -0.52 19.60
N SER A 187 -1.19 -0.86 18.61
CA SER A 187 -1.31 -0.30 17.26
C SER A 187 -0.82 -1.29 16.21
N GLY A 188 -1.52 -1.35 15.07
CA GLY A 188 -1.22 -2.33 14.04
C GLY A 188 -2.32 -2.52 13.01
N PHE A 189 -2.11 -3.53 12.17
CA PHE A 189 -3.04 -3.99 11.17
C PHE A 189 -2.95 -5.51 11.01
N SER A 190 -4.05 -6.11 10.57
CA SER A 190 -4.16 -7.55 10.41
C SER A 190 -5.07 -7.95 9.25
N ILE A 191 -4.79 -9.11 8.67
CA ILE A 191 -5.71 -9.82 7.79
C ILE A 191 -5.97 -11.19 8.42
N TYR A 192 -7.23 -11.47 8.74
CA TYR A 192 -7.62 -12.69 9.44
C TYR A 192 -8.99 -13.18 8.98
N ILE A 193 -9.22 -14.47 9.16
CA ILE A 193 -10.48 -15.16 8.91
C ILE A 193 -11.23 -15.29 10.23
N ASP A 194 -12.53 -15.10 10.19
CA ASP A 194 -13.45 -15.39 11.28
C ASP A 194 -14.65 -16.21 10.77
N PRO A 195 -15.13 -17.20 11.54
CA PRO A 195 -16.23 -18.04 11.10
C PRO A 195 -17.54 -17.26 10.87
N PRO A 196 -18.46 -17.83 10.06
CA PRO A 196 -18.30 -19.08 9.32
C PRO A 196 -17.54 -18.91 7.99
N ASP A 197 -17.45 -17.70 7.47
CA ASP A 197 -17.10 -17.46 6.08
C ASP A 197 -16.52 -16.07 5.83
N ASN A 198 -15.91 -15.43 6.83
CA ASN A 198 -15.56 -14.01 6.72
C ASN A 198 -14.05 -13.79 6.78
N ILE A 199 -13.55 -12.92 5.91
CA ILE A 199 -12.21 -12.34 6.03
C ILE A 199 -12.32 -10.88 6.44
N TYR A 200 -11.42 -10.47 7.33
CA TYR A 200 -11.37 -9.14 7.88
C TYR A 200 -10.03 -8.47 7.58
N PHE A 201 -10.11 -7.20 7.21
CA PHE A 201 -8.98 -6.29 7.12
C PHE A 201 -9.08 -5.32 8.30
N GLY A 202 -8.19 -5.45 9.27
CA GLY A 202 -8.21 -4.69 10.51
C GLY A 202 -7.13 -3.62 10.57
N MET A 203 -7.49 -2.46 11.13
CA MET A 203 -6.55 -1.43 11.57
C MET A 203 -6.93 -0.96 12.97
N TYR A 204 -5.94 -0.73 13.84
CA TYR A 204 -6.19 -0.30 15.21
C TYR A 204 -5.03 0.53 15.79
N LYS A 205 -5.40 1.44 16.70
CA LYS A 205 -4.54 2.42 17.38
C LYS A 205 -5.21 2.78 18.70
N GLU A 206 -4.55 2.45 19.81
CA GLU A 206 -5.02 2.65 21.18
C GLU A 206 -6.41 2.09 21.44
N TRP A 207 -7.48 2.87 21.44
CA TRP A 207 -8.85 2.38 21.63
C TRP A 207 -9.65 2.35 20.32
N LYS A 208 -9.16 3.05 19.29
CA LYS A 208 -9.81 3.05 17.98
C LYS A 208 -9.43 1.79 17.22
N LYS A 209 -10.44 1.13 16.67
CA LYS A 209 -10.29 -0.05 15.82
C LYS A 209 -11.33 0.02 14.70
N GLU A 210 -10.91 -0.31 13.50
CA GLU A 210 -11.75 -0.34 12.32
C GLU A 210 -11.50 -1.63 11.56
N PHE A 211 -12.57 -2.22 11.05
CA PHE A 211 -12.52 -3.46 10.29
C PHE A 211 -13.39 -3.37 9.05
N LEU A 212 -12.88 -3.93 7.97
CA LEU A 212 -13.59 -4.17 6.71
C LEU A 212 -13.77 -5.68 6.57
N LYS A 213 -14.84 -6.10 5.90
CA LYS A 213 -15.31 -7.48 5.91
C LYS A 213 -15.67 -7.93 4.49
N TYR A 214 -15.30 -9.15 4.15
CA TYR A 214 -15.82 -9.86 2.98
C TYR A 214 -16.26 -11.27 3.36
N LYS A 215 -17.18 -11.83 2.57
CA LYS A 215 -17.40 -13.27 2.54
C LYS A 215 -16.36 -13.97 1.67
N ILE A 216 -15.89 -15.12 2.11
CA ILE A 216 -14.97 -16.02 1.40
C ILE A 216 -15.50 -17.45 1.42
N SER A 217 -14.92 -18.30 0.58
CA SER A 217 -15.12 -19.75 0.59
C SER A 217 -13.74 -20.41 0.65
N PRO A 218 -13.62 -21.69 1.03
CA PRO A 218 -12.34 -22.39 0.89
C PRO A 218 -11.82 -22.29 -0.54
N GLY A 219 -10.54 -21.97 -0.71
CA GLY A 219 -9.96 -21.72 -2.03
C GLY A 219 -8.83 -20.69 -2.05
N LEU A 220 -8.41 -20.36 -3.27
CA LEU A 220 -7.39 -19.37 -3.60
C LEU A 220 -7.95 -17.95 -3.53
N HIS A 221 -7.22 -17.06 -2.86
CA HIS A 221 -7.55 -15.65 -2.73
C HIS A 221 -6.32 -14.74 -2.87
N LEU A 222 -6.55 -13.52 -3.37
CA LEU A 222 -5.65 -12.38 -3.26
C LEU A 222 -6.30 -11.30 -2.39
N ALA A 223 -5.76 -11.11 -1.19
CA ALA A 223 -6.16 -10.06 -0.27
C ALA A 223 -5.15 -8.91 -0.33
N GLN A 224 -5.65 -7.67 -0.42
CA GLN A 224 -4.83 -6.47 -0.37
C GLN A 224 -5.43 -5.42 0.58
N LEU A 225 -4.66 -5.00 1.59
CA LEU A 225 -4.99 -3.86 2.46
C LEU A 225 -4.27 -2.62 1.94
N GLU A 226 -5.00 -1.53 1.73
CA GLU A 226 -4.43 -0.25 1.30
C GLU A 226 -4.76 0.84 2.30
N TYR A 227 -3.74 1.54 2.79
CA TYR A 227 -3.85 2.60 3.79
C TYR A 227 -3.05 3.82 3.36
N ASP A 228 -3.72 4.97 3.21
CA ASP A 228 -3.10 6.20 2.68
C ASP A 228 -2.49 7.13 3.75
N GLY A 229 -2.52 6.70 5.02
CA GLY A 229 -2.14 7.52 6.17
C GLY A 229 -3.34 8.14 6.90
N SER A 230 -4.54 8.13 6.29
CA SER A 230 -5.76 8.73 6.85
C SER A 230 -7.01 7.84 6.73
N LYS A 231 -7.02 6.93 5.76
CA LYS A 231 -8.10 5.97 5.55
C LYS A 231 -7.56 4.71 4.89
N PHE A 232 -8.29 3.62 5.07
CA PHE A 232 -7.95 2.34 4.46
C PHE A 232 -9.14 1.69 3.78
N ARG A 233 -8.85 0.78 2.86
CA ARG A 233 -9.78 -0.17 2.25
C ARG A 233 -9.17 -1.57 2.18
N GLY A 234 -10.02 -2.56 1.97
CA GLY A 234 -9.63 -3.93 1.67
C GLY A 234 -10.04 -4.28 0.26
N ILE A 235 -9.18 -5.02 -0.45
CA ILE A 235 -9.46 -5.58 -1.77
C ILE A 235 -9.34 -7.09 -1.65
N LEU A 236 -10.35 -7.81 -2.14
CA LEU A 236 -10.36 -9.26 -2.17
C LEU A 236 -10.78 -9.71 -3.57
N ASP A 237 -9.92 -10.45 -4.26
CA ASP A 237 -10.20 -11.04 -5.58
C ASP A 237 -10.73 -10.04 -6.62
N GLY A 238 -10.29 -8.79 -6.53
CA GLY A 238 -10.62 -7.69 -7.44
C GLY A 238 -11.80 -6.83 -6.98
N PHE A 239 -12.48 -7.23 -5.91
CA PHE A 239 -13.55 -6.45 -5.30
C PHE A 239 -12.96 -5.55 -4.20
N ALA A 240 -13.35 -4.27 -4.17
CA ALA A 240 -12.93 -3.31 -3.14
C ALA A 240 -14.11 -2.94 -2.22
N THR A 241 -13.81 -2.75 -0.94
CA THR A 241 -14.73 -2.19 0.03
C THR A 241 -14.76 -0.68 -0.12
N ASP A 242 -15.75 -0.08 0.54
CA ASP A 242 -15.64 1.32 0.93
C ASP A 242 -14.45 1.59 1.87
N TYR A 243 -14.15 2.87 2.02
CA TYR A 243 -13.08 3.35 2.88
C TYR A 243 -13.55 3.50 4.32
N LYS A 244 -12.61 3.30 5.25
CA LYS A 244 -12.77 3.69 6.64
C LYS A 244 -11.71 4.69 7.05
N ASN A 245 -12.15 5.79 7.68
CA ASN A 245 -11.28 6.82 8.21
C ASN A 245 -10.52 6.31 9.44
N PHE A 246 -9.19 6.36 9.38
CA PHE A 246 -8.30 5.82 10.39
C PHE A 246 -7.11 6.77 10.66
N PRO A 247 -6.92 7.26 11.90
CA PRO A 247 -6.12 8.45 12.20
C PRO A 247 -4.63 8.15 12.47
N GLY A 248 -3.98 7.41 11.57
CA GLY A 248 -2.58 7.00 11.79
C GLY A 248 -2.44 5.64 12.47
N ILE A 249 -1.28 5.02 12.27
CA ILE A 249 -0.77 3.92 13.09
C ILE A 249 0.47 4.43 13.84
N ILE A 250 0.55 4.16 15.14
CA ILE A 250 1.69 4.50 15.99
C ILE A 250 2.59 3.28 16.20
N CYS A 251 3.81 3.53 16.69
CA CYS A 251 4.79 2.49 16.92
C CYS A 251 4.29 1.49 17.98
N ASP A 252 4.45 0.20 17.67
CA ASP A 252 4.22 -0.90 18.59
C ASP A 252 5.37 -1.90 18.41
N LEU A 253 6.17 -2.12 19.46
CA LEU A 253 7.42 -2.91 19.45
C LEU A 253 7.16 -4.43 19.44
N SER A 254 6.08 -4.83 18.80
CA SER A 254 5.57 -6.18 18.73
C SER A 254 6.12 -6.93 17.51
N LEU A 255 6.12 -8.25 17.60
CA LEU A 255 6.53 -9.12 16.50
C LEU A 255 5.45 -9.13 15.42
N THR A 256 5.85 -9.32 14.17
CA THR A 256 4.90 -9.59 13.07
C THR A 256 4.66 -11.10 13.03
N GLY A 257 3.39 -11.51 12.95
CA GLY A 257 2.98 -12.90 12.85
C GLY A 257 2.50 -13.25 11.44
N ILE A 258 2.93 -14.41 10.94
CA ILE A 258 2.53 -14.96 9.64
C ILE A 258 1.97 -16.36 9.88
N GLY A 259 0.75 -16.60 9.42
CA GLY A 259 0.00 -17.83 9.68
C GLY A 259 -0.45 -18.00 11.14
N GLY A 260 -0.38 -16.93 11.95
CA GLY A 260 -0.87 -16.89 13.32
C GLY A 260 -0.59 -15.54 13.98
N SER A 261 -1.20 -15.32 15.14
CA SER A 261 -0.93 -14.17 15.99
C SER A 261 0.29 -14.44 16.87
N SER A 262 1.26 -13.53 16.90
CA SER A 262 2.54 -13.66 17.59
C SER A 262 2.55 -12.99 18.96
N THR A 263 2.20 -11.70 19.03
CA THR A 263 2.35 -10.86 20.25
C THR A 263 1.08 -10.12 20.67
N GLY A 264 -0.07 -10.55 20.14
CA GLY A 264 -1.36 -9.95 20.39
C GLY A 264 -1.82 -9.09 19.22
N THR A 265 -3.13 -9.12 18.96
CA THR A 265 -3.78 -8.41 17.85
C THR A 265 -5.18 -7.99 18.25
N ARG A 266 -5.87 -7.33 17.33
CA ARG A 266 -7.28 -6.97 17.53
C ARG A 266 -8.14 -7.55 16.45
N PHE A 267 -9.28 -8.05 16.91
CA PHE A 267 -10.38 -8.51 16.11
C PHE A 267 -11.56 -7.53 16.23
N HIS A 268 -12.52 -7.69 15.33
CA HIS A 268 -13.69 -6.83 15.28
C HIS A 268 -14.53 -6.98 16.56
N ASP A 269 -14.57 -8.17 17.12
CA ASP A 269 -15.32 -8.57 18.31
C ASP A 269 -14.53 -8.38 19.62
N PHE A 270 -13.21 -8.57 19.65
CA PHE A 270 -12.40 -8.38 20.86
C PHE A 270 -10.92 -8.07 20.57
N ALA A 271 -10.15 -7.73 21.60
CA ALA A 271 -8.69 -7.60 21.53
C ALA A 271 -8.03 -8.77 22.25
N THR A 272 -6.86 -9.21 21.78
CA THR A 272 -6.10 -10.29 22.41
C THR A 272 -4.72 -9.82 22.80
N GLY A 273 -4.34 -10.14 24.05
CA GLY A 273 -2.95 -10.13 24.49
C GLY A 273 -2.31 -11.52 24.39
N VAL A 274 -2.91 -12.42 23.61
CA VAL A 274 -2.45 -13.81 23.52
C VAL A 274 -1.23 -13.85 22.61
N THR A 275 -0.14 -14.40 23.13
CA THR A 275 1.06 -14.72 22.35
C THR A 275 0.89 -16.07 21.66
N CYS A 276 1.15 -16.17 20.35
CA CYS A 276 1.08 -17.43 19.58
C CYS A 276 -0.32 -18.08 19.60
N GLY A 277 -1.27 -17.57 18.80
CA GLY A 277 -2.64 -18.10 18.71
C GLY A 277 -3.28 -17.90 17.33
N TYR A 278 -4.49 -18.41 17.13
CA TYR A 278 -5.29 -18.21 15.91
C TYR A 278 -4.58 -18.65 14.63
N HIS A 279 -4.17 -19.91 14.57
CA HIS A 279 -3.29 -20.43 13.53
C HIS A 279 -4.02 -20.69 12.22
N PHE A 280 -3.44 -20.19 11.14
CA PHE A 280 -3.95 -20.38 9.79
C PHE A 280 -3.82 -21.83 9.34
N SER A 281 -4.86 -22.35 8.68
CA SER A 281 -4.84 -23.63 7.98
C SER A 281 -4.98 -23.38 6.48
N GLY A 282 -3.88 -23.61 5.75
CA GLY A 282 -3.84 -23.34 4.33
C GLY A 282 -2.42 -23.06 3.81
N LEU A 283 -2.35 -22.51 2.60
CA LEU A 283 -1.11 -22.13 1.94
C LEU A 283 -0.95 -20.62 1.92
N ILE A 284 0.26 -20.11 2.12
CA ILE A 284 0.64 -18.73 1.81
C ILE A 284 1.80 -18.78 0.82
N SER A 285 1.63 -18.16 -0.35
CA SER A 285 2.66 -18.17 -1.40
C SER A 285 3.40 -16.86 -1.53
N GLU A 286 2.75 -15.74 -1.22
CA GLU A 286 3.36 -14.44 -1.39
C GLU A 286 2.85 -13.44 -0.35
N ILE A 287 3.75 -12.65 0.21
CA ILE A 287 3.44 -11.47 1.03
C ILE A 287 4.30 -10.33 0.54
N ILE A 288 3.68 -9.25 0.07
CA ILE A 288 4.35 -8.01 -0.33
C ILE A 288 3.76 -6.87 0.49
N LEU A 289 4.60 -6.25 1.31
CA LEU A 289 4.26 -5.04 2.06
C LEU A 289 5.05 -3.86 1.50
N MET A 290 4.35 -2.79 1.14
CA MET A 290 4.95 -1.54 0.66
C MET A 290 4.69 -0.40 1.62
N ASN A 291 5.67 0.50 1.75
CA ASN A 291 5.54 1.80 2.40
C ASN A 291 5.05 2.88 1.42
N ASP A 292 4.04 2.53 0.64
CA ASP A 292 3.36 3.41 -0.30
C ASP A 292 1.90 2.98 -0.43
N CYS A 293 1.06 3.94 -0.82
CA CYS A 293 -0.36 3.73 -1.07
C CYS A 293 -0.83 4.79 -2.06
N ASN A 294 -1.52 4.32 -3.10
CA ASN A 294 -2.27 5.13 -4.04
C ASN A 294 -1.43 6.20 -4.79
N SER A 295 -0.13 5.98 -5.02
CA SER A 295 0.65 6.79 -5.98
C SER A 295 0.34 6.39 -7.44
N SER A 296 -0.92 6.14 -7.77
CA SER A 296 -1.46 5.85 -9.11
C SER A 296 -0.91 4.65 -9.91
N SER A 297 0.07 3.87 -9.41
CA SER A 297 0.44 2.60 -10.05
C SER A 297 0.93 1.50 -9.10
N SER A 298 1.53 1.81 -7.95
CA SER A 298 2.21 0.80 -7.11
C SER A 298 1.29 -0.32 -6.63
N SER A 299 0.20 0.00 -5.93
CA SER A 299 -0.74 -1.00 -5.41
C SER A 299 -1.39 -1.82 -6.53
N LYS A 300 -1.80 -1.17 -7.62
CA LYS A 300 -2.30 -1.83 -8.84
C LYS A 300 -1.26 -2.77 -9.46
N THR A 301 -0.01 -2.32 -9.56
CA THR A 301 1.08 -3.09 -10.15
C THR A 301 1.37 -4.34 -9.35
N VAL A 302 1.38 -4.23 -8.02
CA VAL A 302 1.52 -5.40 -7.15
C VAL A 302 0.33 -6.34 -7.34
N TYR A 303 -0.89 -5.80 -7.34
CA TYR A 303 -2.09 -6.60 -7.54
C TYR A 303 -2.04 -7.36 -8.88
N ASP A 304 -1.85 -6.66 -10.00
CA ASP A 304 -1.81 -7.25 -11.34
C ASP A 304 -0.67 -8.27 -11.49
N PHE A 305 0.50 -7.99 -10.90
CA PHE A 305 1.63 -8.92 -10.88
C PHE A 305 1.24 -10.24 -10.19
N LEU A 306 0.61 -10.16 -9.02
CA LEU A 306 0.19 -11.34 -8.26
C LEU A 306 -0.99 -12.07 -8.90
N ASP A 307 -1.97 -11.32 -9.39
CA ASP A 307 -3.13 -11.84 -10.09
C ASP A 307 -2.72 -12.64 -11.33
N LYS A 308 -1.80 -12.10 -12.13
CA LYS A 308 -1.22 -12.81 -13.27
C LYS A 308 -0.36 -13.99 -12.85
N LYS A 309 0.59 -13.80 -11.93
CA LYS A 309 1.53 -14.86 -11.48
C LYS A 309 0.74 -16.08 -11.00
N TYR A 310 -0.28 -15.85 -10.19
CA TYR A 310 -1.06 -16.92 -9.58
C TYR A 310 -2.37 -17.19 -10.32
N ASN A 311 -2.60 -16.65 -11.52
CA ASN A 311 -3.82 -16.86 -12.31
C ASN A 311 -5.12 -16.68 -11.49
N ILE A 312 -5.15 -15.61 -10.69
CA ILE A 312 -6.33 -15.18 -9.95
C ILE A 312 -7.20 -14.44 -10.97
N LYS A 313 -8.51 -14.67 -10.96
CA LYS A 313 -9.40 -14.14 -12.01
C LYS A 313 -9.95 -12.75 -11.65
N GLY A 314 -9.21 -12.00 -10.84
CA GLY A 314 -9.63 -10.69 -10.37
C GLY A 314 -9.21 -9.59 -11.35
N SER A 315 -9.61 -8.36 -11.06
CA SER A 315 -9.04 -7.17 -11.70
C SER A 315 -8.95 -6.07 -10.68
N TYR A 316 -7.84 -5.34 -10.65
CA TYR A 316 -7.65 -4.31 -9.65
C TYR A 316 -8.73 -3.21 -9.76
N PRO A 317 -9.44 -2.88 -8.66
CA PRO A 317 -10.49 -1.86 -8.66
C PRO A 317 -9.90 -0.44 -8.68
N TYR A 318 -9.96 0.22 -9.84
CA TYR A 318 -9.35 1.53 -10.10
C TYR A 318 -9.96 2.70 -9.28
N ASN A 319 -11.20 2.56 -8.83
CA ASN A 319 -11.90 3.68 -8.19
C ASN A 319 -11.47 3.84 -6.73
N TRP A 320 -10.64 4.86 -6.47
CA TRP A 320 -10.40 5.31 -5.10
C TRP A 320 -11.60 6.09 -4.49
N SER A 321 -12.64 6.31 -5.30
CA SER A 321 -13.66 7.34 -5.07
C SER A 321 -15.11 6.84 -5.07
N LYS A 322 -15.34 5.51 -5.16
CA LYS A 322 -16.63 4.82 -4.94
C LYS A 322 -16.45 3.35 -5.34
N SER A 323 -16.76 2.40 -4.46
CA SER A 323 -17.27 1.12 -4.94
C SER A 323 -18.79 1.11 -4.76
N THR A 324 -19.48 0.76 -5.83
CA THR A 324 -20.86 0.30 -5.80
C THR A 324 -20.84 -1.09 -5.19
N GLU A 325 -21.23 -1.24 -3.92
CA GLU A 325 -21.61 -2.56 -3.42
C GLU A 325 -22.90 -3.04 -4.12
N PRO A 326 -22.99 -4.31 -4.50
CA PRO A 326 -24.26 -5.00 -4.72
C PRO A 326 -24.84 -5.43 -3.36
N ASP A 327 -26.01 -4.87 -3.04
CA ASP A 327 -27.04 -5.34 -2.11
C ASP A 327 -26.66 -5.56 -0.63
N ASP A 328 -26.83 -4.51 0.19
CA ASP A 328 -27.90 -4.43 1.19
C ASP A 328 -28.12 -2.95 1.58
N ILE A 329 -29.24 -2.39 1.12
CA ILE A 329 -29.66 -1.03 1.44
C ILE A 329 -30.05 -0.98 2.91
N ASP A 330 -29.17 -0.42 3.75
CA ASP A 330 -29.57 0.20 5.01
C ASP A 330 -29.21 1.70 4.90
N GLU A 331 -30.19 2.49 4.46
CA GLU A 331 -30.11 3.95 4.34
C GLU A 331 -29.94 4.58 5.72
N THR A 332 -28.70 4.79 6.15
CA THR A 332 -28.34 5.89 7.07
C THR A 332 -26.98 6.47 6.72
N GLU A 333 -26.90 7.19 5.60
CA GLU A 333 -25.77 8.06 5.28
C GLU A 333 -25.62 9.17 6.33
N SER A 334 -24.51 9.15 7.08
CA SER A 334 -24.02 10.32 7.81
C SER A 334 -22.95 11.06 6.98
N GLU A 335 -23.31 11.58 5.81
CA GLU A 335 -22.52 12.60 5.11
C GLU A 335 -22.77 13.96 5.78
N ASN A 336 -22.19 14.17 6.96
CA ASN A 336 -22.61 15.29 7.80
C ASN A 336 -22.01 16.66 7.37
N GLN A 337 -21.24 16.78 6.28
CA GLN A 337 -20.86 18.08 5.68
C GLN A 337 -20.90 17.99 4.16
N ILE A 338 -21.65 18.88 3.52
CA ILE A 338 -22.04 18.71 2.12
C ILE A 338 -21.80 20.01 1.35
N LEU A 339 -21.08 19.90 0.24
CA LEU A 339 -21.04 20.89 -0.84
C LEU A 339 -21.62 20.23 -2.10
N LYS A 340 -22.91 20.46 -2.35
CA LYS A 340 -23.65 19.92 -3.50
C LYS A 340 -23.72 20.97 -4.61
N ILE A 341 -23.58 20.52 -5.85
CA ILE A 341 -23.82 21.34 -7.03
C ILE A 341 -24.88 20.64 -7.85
N ASN A 342 -25.97 21.35 -8.14
CA ASN A 342 -26.95 20.93 -9.11
C ASN A 342 -26.87 21.85 -10.32
N ASN A 343 -26.86 21.28 -11.51
CA ASN A 343 -26.74 22.02 -12.76
C ASN A 343 -27.98 21.75 -13.61
N ASN A 344 -28.90 22.71 -13.62
CA ASN A 344 -30.01 22.72 -14.56
C ASN A 344 -29.63 23.65 -15.71
N ASN A 345 -30.09 23.36 -16.93
CA ASN A 345 -29.65 24.04 -18.17
C ASN A 345 -29.61 25.59 -18.14
N ASN A 346 -30.30 26.25 -17.19
CA ASN A 346 -30.32 27.70 -17.04
C ASN A 346 -29.85 28.22 -15.67
N GLU A 347 -29.58 27.35 -14.69
CA GLU A 347 -29.24 27.77 -13.33
C GLU A 347 -28.42 26.70 -12.62
N ILE A 348 -27.33 27.14 -11.97
CA ILE A 348 -26.49 26.28 -11.16
C ILE A 348 -26.78 26.62 -9.71
N SER A 349 -27.25 25.65 -8.93
CA SER A 349 -27.47 25.82 -7.50
C SER A 349 -26.37 25.12 -6.70
N LEU A 350 -25.74 25.85 -5.81
CA LEU A 350 -24.75 25.37 -4.86
C LEU A 350 -25.40 25.27 -3.48
N SER A 351 -25.42 24.07 -2.90
CA SER A 351 -25.97 23.83 -1.55
C SER A 351 -24.85 23.50 -0.57
N VAL A 352 -24.86 24.16 0.58
CA VAL A 352 -23.85 24.04 1.63
C VAL A 352 -24.50 23.65 2.95
N LEU A 353 -24.00 22.61 3.60
CA LEU A 353 -24.36 22.20 4.95
C LEU A 353 -23.10 21.93 5.78
N LEU A 354 -22.97 22.60 6.93
CA LEU A 354 -21.86 22.43 7.88
C LEU A 354 -22.35 21.86 9.22
N GLN A 355 -21.49 21.17 9.97
CA GLN A 355 -21.83 20.66 11.32
C GLN A 355 -21.58 21.66 12.45
N TYR A 356 -20.88 22.75 12.15
CA TYR A 356 -20.48 23.73 13.13
C TYR A 356 -20.56 25.13 12.52
N ASP A 357 -20.72 26.12 13.38
CA ASP A 357 -20.62 27.51 12.99
C ASP A 357 -19.20 27.81 12.49
N ASP A 358 -19.12 28.39 11.31
CA ASP A 358 -17.86 28.76 10.66
C ASP A 358 -18.04 30.06 9.85
N ARG A 359 -17.00 30.88 9.82
CA ARG A 359 -16.96 32.07 8.98
C ARG A 359 -16.36 31.67 7.65
N CYS A 360 -17.21 31.54 6.63
CA CYS A 360 -16.85 30.97 5.35
C CYS A 360 -16.88 31.98 4.21
N LYS A 361 -16.00 31.73 3.25
CA LYS A 361 -15.98 32.36 1.95
C LYS A 361 -16.25 31.33 0.87
N ILE A 362 -17.16 31.63 -0.05
CA ILE A 362 -17.52 30.76 -1.18
C ILE A 362 -17.12 31.44 -2.48
N GLU A 363 -16.24 30.78 -3.22
CA GLU A 363 -15.57 31.33 -4.40
C GLU A 363 -15.68 30.36 -5.58
N ILE A 364 -15.82 30.89 -6.80
CA ILE A 364 -15.83 30.13 -8.04
C ILE A 364 -14.57 30.44 -8.83
N PHE A 365 -13.84 29.40 -9.24
CA PHE A 365 -12.63 29.49 -10.06
C PHE A 365 -12.85 28.82 -11.42
N ASP A 366 -12.17 29.29 -12.46
CA ASP A 366 -12.03 28.54 -13.71
C ASP A 366 -10.92 27.47 -13.62
N ILE A 367 -10.74 26.72 -14.70
CA ILE A 367 -9.71 25.66 -14.80
C ILE A 367 -8.27 26.18 -14.68
N ASN A 368 -8.03 27.48 -14.92
CA ASN A 368 -6.72 28.10 -14.77
C ASN A 368 -6.51 28.67 -13.37
N GLY A 369 -7.45 28.45 -12.44
CA GLY A 369 -7.41 28.96 -11.08
C GLY A 369 -7.70 30.46 -10.97
N ARG A 370 -8.23 31.10 -12.01
CA ARG A 370 -8.66 32.49 -11.95
C ARG A 370 -9.98 32.59 -11.20
N LEU A 371 -10.07 33.49 -10.23
CA LEU A 371 -11.33 33.80 -9.54
C LEU A 371 -12.33 34.41 -10.53
N ILE A 372 -13.47 33.76 -10.68
CA ILE A 372 -14.57 34.18 -11.55
C ILE A 372 -15.60 34.97 -10.76
N LYS A 373 -15.99 34.46 -9.58
CA LYS A 373 -17.02 35.08 -8.77
C LYS A 373 -16.90 34.69 -7.30
N GLU A 374 -17.19 35.64 -6.43
CA GLU A 374 -17.43 35.39 -5.00
C GLU A 374 -18.95 35.31 -4.77
N LEU A 375 -19.41 34.22 -4.15
CA LEU A 375 -20.83 33.99 -3.89
C LEU A 375 -21.25 34.38 -2.48
N PHE A 376 -20.33 34.26 -1.52
CA PHE A 376 -20.60 34.50 -0.10
C PHE A 376 -19.32 34.80 0.67
N ASP A 377 -19.40 35.68 1.66
CA ASP A 377 -18.39 35.94 2.68
C ASP A 377 -19.12 36.32 3.98
N GLY A 378 -19.18 35.39 4.93
CA GLY A 378 -19.97 35.56 6.15
C GLY A 378 -20.00 34.33 7.04
N GLU A 379 -20.87 34.33 8.05
CA GLU A 379 -21.06 33.18 8.94
C GLU A 379 -22.09 32.19 8.36
N LEU A 380 -21.72 30.92 8.33
CA LEU A 380 -22.62 29.79 8.10
C LEU A 380 -22.87 29.07 9.43
N LYS A 381 -24.13 28.79 9.73
CA LYS A 381 -24.55 28.12 10.96
C LYS A 381 -24.56 26.61 10.82
N ALA A 382 -24.22 25.94 11.90
CA ALA A 382 -24.30 24.49 12.02
C ALA A 382 -25.70 23.98 11.66
N ASN A 383 -25.75 22.89 10.91
CA ASN A 383 -26.96 22.16 10.53
C ASN A 383 -28.01 22.99 9.78
N PHE A 384 -27.59 24.08 9.14
CA PHE A 384 -28.44 24.90 8.26
C PHE A 384 -27.96 24.76 6.81
N GLU A 385 -28.88 24.49 5.89
CA GLU A 385 -28.57 24.40 4.47
C GLU A 385 -28.68 25.78 3.80
N TYR A 386 -27.58 26.21 3.19
CA TYR A 386 -27.50 27.45 2.44
C TYR A 386 -27.47 27.15 0.95
N ASN A 387 -28.34 27.82 0.19
CA ASN A 387 -28.44 27.66 -1.26
C ASN A 387 -28.00 28.94 -1.98
N PHE A 388 -27.06 28.81 -2.91
CA PHE A 388 -26.53 29.90 -3.71
C PHE A 388 -26.78 29.63 -5.19
N ASN A 389 -27.44 30.56 -5.86
CA ASN A 389 -27.72 30.43 -7.28
C ASN A 389 -26.69 31.21 -8.11
N ILE A 390 -26.13 30.52 -9.10
CA ILE A 390 -25.21 31.08 -10.07
C ILE A 390 -25.96 31.16 -11.40
N ASN A 391 -26.28 32.38 -11.80
CA ASN A 391 -26.90 32.60 -13.11
C ASN A 391 -25.90 32.19 -14.21
N SER A 392 -26.21 31.14 -14.97
CA SER A 392 -25.34 30.57 -15.98
C SER A 392 -25.25 31.44 -17.24
N THR A 393 -26.17 32.39 -17.45
CA THR A 393 -26.23 33.18 -18.69
C THR A 393 -25.03 34.10 -18.90
N ALA A 394 -24.28 34.42 -17.83
CA ALA A 394 -23.10 35.26 -17.88
C ALA A 394 -21.77 34.47 -18.03
N ASN A 395 -21.81 33.14 -17.94
CA ASN A 395 -20.60 32.31 -17.92
C ASN A 395 -20.35 31.65 -19.28
N ILE A 396 -19.07 31.50 -19.64
CA ILE A 396 -18.63 30.82 -20.87
C ILE A 396 -18.70 29.30 -20.62
N THR A 397 -18.97 28.50 -21.66
CA THR A 397 -18.84 27.03 -21.58
C THR A 397 -17.45 26.66 -21.04
N GLY A 398 -17.38 25.85 -19.98
CA GLY A 398 -16.12 25.53 -19.33
C GLY A 398 -16.24 24.69 -18.06
N ILE A 399 -15.08 24.33 -17.50
CA ILE A 399 -14.95 23.63 -16.21
C ILE A 399 -14.63 24.67 -15.12
N TYR A 400 -15.33 24.56 -14.01
CA TYR A 400 -15.25 25.46 -12.88
C TYR A 400 -15.11 24.69 -11.56
N PHE A 401 -14.60 25.37 -10.54
CA PHE A 401 -14.46 24.87 -9.19
C PHE A 401 -15.16 25.80 -8.22
N ALA A 402 -16.13 25.31 -7.45
CA ALA A 402 -16.64 25.99 -6.29
C ALA A 402 -15.79 25.61 -5.07
N ARG A 403 -15.27 26.60 -4.36
CA ARG A 403 -14.48 26.42 -3.15
C ARG A 403 -15.15 27.12 -1.99
N LEU A 404 -15.43 26.38 -0.92
CA LEU A 404 -15.78 26.91 0.38
C LEU A 404 -14.53 26.90 1.26
N LYS A 405 -14.16 28.06 1.79
CA LYS A 405 -13.03 28.23 2.70
C LYS A 405 -13.53 28.90 3.98
N GLY A 406 -13.61 28.13 5.06
CA GLY A 406 -13.83 28.61 6.42
C GLY A 406 -12.54 28.65 7.24
N GLU A 407 -12.67 28.99 8.51
CA GLU A 407 -11.58 28.90 9.48
C GLU A 407 -11.29 27.44 9.85
N LYS A 408 -12.34 26.60 9.85
CA LYS A 408 -12.26 25.19 10.25
C LYS A 408 -12.48 24.23 9.08
N THR A 409 -13.03 24.72 7.96
CA THR A 409 -13.43 23.88 6.82
C THR A 409 -12.78 24.34 5.52
N ILE A 410 -12.34 23.41 4.67
CA ILE A 410 -12.05 23.69 3.27
C ILE A 410 -12.71 22.60 2.42
N LEU A 411 -13.66 22.98 1.57
CA LEU A 411 -14.34 22.08 0.63
C LEU A 411 -14.20 22.63 -0.79
N SER A 412 -14.05 21.74 -1.76
CA SER A 412 -14.04 22.10 -3.19
C SER A 412 -14.85 21.11 -4.00
N LYS A 413 -15.59 21.60 -4.99
CA LYS A 413 -16.38 20.78 -5.93
C LYS A 413 -16.24 21.30 -7.35
N GLN A 414 -15.93 20.40 -8.27
CA GLN A 414 -15.87 20.68 -9.70
C GLN A 414 -17.28 20.64 -10.32
N PHE A 415 -17.54 21.51 -11.28
CA PHE A 415 -18.73 21.46 -12.14
C PHE A 415 -18.41 21.95 -13.56
N THR A 416 -19.24 21.53 -14.52
CA THR A 416 -19.11 21.93 -15.93
C THR A 416 -20.31 22.75 -16.32
N VAL A 417 -20.09 23.87 -17.00
CA VAL A 417 -21.14 24.68 -17.63
C VAL A 417 -21.07 24.44 -19.13
N VAL A 418 -22.18 24.04 -19.72
CA VAL A 418 -22.35 23.88 -21.17
C VAL A 418 -23.49 24.79 -21.58
N LYS A 419 -23.22 25.71 -22.51
CA LYS A 419 -24.21 26.60 -23.10
C LYS A 419 -24.77 26.02 -24.41
#